data_AF-A0A392QBH8-F1
#
_entry.id   AF-A0A392QBH8-F1
#
_cell.length_a   1.000
_cell.length_b   1.000
_cell.length_c   1.000
_cell.angle_alpha   90.00
_cell.angle_beta   90.00
_cell.angle_gamma   90.00
#
_symmetry.space_group_name_H-M   'P 1'
#
loop_
_entity.id
_entity.type
_entity.pdbx_description
1 polymer ?
#
loop_
_entity_poly.entity_id
_entity_poly.type
_entity_poly.pdbx_seq_one_letter_code
_entity_poly.pdbx_strand_id
1 'polypeptide(L)'
;EENGEELLADAHLVAATMVGQNAGDKIKEYIKSSQNPTATIKFKGTVIGGSDSPSAPQVASFSSRGPNYRTSEILKPDVIAPGVNILAGWTGKVGPTDLEIDPRRVEFNIISGTSMSCPHVSGIAALLRKAFPNFSPAAIKSALMTTAYNVDNSGGKIKDLGTGKESNPFVHGAGHVDPNKALNP
;
A
#
# COMPACT_ATOMS: atom_id res chain seq x y z
N GLU A 1 -10.77 -12.68 -9.63
CA GLU A 1 -9.53 -11.89 -9.80
C GLU A 1 -9.28 -11.23 -8.44
N GLU A 2 -8.18 -11.59 -7.76
CA GLU A 2 -7.95 -11.29 -6.32
C GLU A 2 -7.63 -9.82 -5.99
N ASN A 3 -7.41 -8.96 -7.00
CA ASN A 3 -6.90 -7.60 -6.80
C ASN A 3 -7.93 -6.48 -7.03
N GLY A 4 -9.17 -6.82 -7.42
CA GLY A 4 -10.27 -5.85 -7.54
C GLY A 4 -9.90 -4.57 -8.31
N GLU A 5 -9.98 -3.42 -7.61
CA GLU A 5 -9.65 -2.09 -8.16
C GLU A 5 -8.24 -1.59 -7.77
N GLU A 6 -7.41 -2.43 -7.16
CA GLU A 6 -6.07 -2.02 -6.75
C GLU A 6 -5.15 -1.79 -7.95
N LEU A 7 -4.37 -0.71 -7.89
CA LEU A 7 -3.41 -0.34 -8.92
C LEU A 7 -1.99 -0.40 -8.36
N LEU A 8 -1.26 -1.42 -8.78
CA LEU A 8 0.16 -1.59 -8.47
C LEU A 8 1.02 -1.11 -9.64
N ALA A 9 2.04 -0.33 -9.32
CA ALA A 9 3.06 0.07 -10.26
C ALA A 9 4.14 -1.02 -10.29
N ASP A 10 4.10 -1.85 -11.32
CA ASP A 10 5.12 -2.86 -11.59
C ASP A 10 5.98 -2.46 -12.79
N ALA A 11 7.27 -2.74 -12.69
CA ALA A 11 8.17 -2.58 -13.81
C ALA A 11 7.91 -3.69 -14.84
N HIS A 12 7.78 -3.32 -16.11
CA HIS A 12 7.64 -4.26 -17.23
C HIS A 12 8.76 -4.04 -18.26
N LEU A 13 9.05 -5.08 -19.05
CA LEU A 13 10.02 -5.02 -20.16
C LEU A 13 9.44 -4.37 -21.43
N VAL A 14 8.11 -4.34 -21.52
CA VAL A 14 7.35 -3.74 -22.61
C VAL A 14 6.46 -2.63 -22.06
N ALA A 15 5.97 -1.75 -22.95
CA ALA A 15 4.97 -0.77 -22.58
C ALA A 15 3.69 -1.49 -22.11
N ALA A 16 3.36 -1.33 -20.83
CA ALA A 16 2.22 -1.95 -20.18
C ALA A 16 1.60 -0.99 -19.17
N THR A 17 0.33 -1.21 -18.86
CA THR A 17 -0.39 -0.48 -17.81
C THR A 17 -1.32 -1.44 -17.09
N MET A 18 -1.42 -1.31 -15.76
CA MET A 18 -2.44 -1.98 -14.97
C MET A 18 -3.73 -1.16 -15.01
N VAL A 19 -4.86 -1.84 -14.98
CA VAL A 19 -6.19 -1.23 -14.89
C VAL A 19 -7.01 -2.00 -13.85
N GLY A 20 -7.88 -1.30 -13.11
CA GLY A 20 -8.82 -1.95 -12.18
C GLY A 20 -9.85 -2.79 -12.93
N GLN A 21 -10.50 -3.71 -12.21
CA GLN A 21 -11.47 -4.66 -12.77
C GLN A 21 -12.55 -3.98 -13.61
N ASN A 22 -13.16 -2.90 -13.12
CA ASN A 22 -14.22 -2.17 -13.85
C ASN A 22 -13.75 -1.63 -15.21
N ALA A 23 -12.52 -1.12 -15.28
CA ALA A 23 -11.93 -0.64 -16.52
C ALA A 23 -11.54 -1.82 -17.43
N GLY A 24 -11.03 -2.91 -16.86
CA GLY A 24 -10.72 -4.14 -17.56
C GLY A 24 -11.94 -4.75 -18.25
N ASP A 25 -13.08 -4.80 -17.59
CA ASP A 25 -14.33 -5.32 -18.16
C ASP A 25 -14.82 -4.48 -19.34
N LYS A 26 -14.76 -3.14 -19.23
CA LYS A 26 -15.05 -2.22 -20.35
C LYS A 26 -14.09 -2.41 -21.53
N ILE A 27 -12.81 -2.67 -21.27
CA ILE A 27 -11.83 -2.97 -22.33
C ILE A 27 -12.17 -4.31 -23.00
N LYS A 28 -12.52 -5.35 -22.23
CA LYS A 28 -12.95 -6.65 -22.77
C LYS A 28 -14.20 -6.51 -23.64
N GLU A 29 -15.16 -5.68 -23.24
CA GLU A 29 -16.36 -5.37 -24.03
C GLU A 29 -16.00 -4.65 -25.34
N TYR A 30 -15.18 -3.61 -25.28
CA TYR A 30 -14.69 -2.87 -26.45
C TYR A 30 -14.05 -3.78 -27.50
N ILE A 31 -13.21 -4.73 -27.04
CA ILE A 31 -12.55 -5.71 -27.92
C ILE A 31 -13.58 -6.58 -28.66
N LYS A 32 -14.67 -6.98 -27.99
CA LYS A 32 -15.72 -7.82 -28.59
C LYS A 32 -16.60 -7.06 -29.58
N SER A 33 -16.79 -5.76 -29.39
CA SER A 33 -17.70 -4.95 -30.20
C SER A 33 -17.06 -4.27 -31.42
N SER A 34 -15.72 -4.27 -31.52
CA SER A 34 -15.00 -3.59 -32.60
C SER A 34 -14.37 -4.59 -33.57
N GLN A 35 -14.45 -4.32 -34.87
CA GLN A 35 -13.86 -5.18 -35.90
C GLN A 35 -12.32 -5.14 -35.92
N ASN A 36 -11.71 -4.01 -35.53
CA ASN A 36 -10.26 -3.80 -35.48
C ASN A 36 -9.90 -2.94 -34.25
N PRO A 37 -9.98 -3.49 -33.02
CA PRO A 37 -9.74 -2.71 -31.81
C PRO A 37 -8.29 -2.25 -31.72
N THR A 38 -8.08 -0.96 -31.44
CA THR A 38 -6.75 -0.37 -31.21
C THR A 38 -6.79 0.52 -29.98
N ALA A 39 -5.65 0.68 -29.30
CA ALA A 39 -5.53 1.50 -28.10
C ALA A 39 -4.16 2.16 -28.02
N THR A 40 -4.04 3.21 -27.21
CA THR A 40 -2.77 3.91 -26.94
C THR A 40 -2.60 4.09 -25.44
N ILE A 41 -1.43 3.70 -24.93
CA ILE A 41 -1.03 3.96 -23.55
C ILE A 41 -0.34 5.32 -23.51
N LYS A 42 -0.91 6.28 -22.76
CA LYS A 42 -0.33 7.62 -22.60
C LYS A 42 0.09 7.83 -21.15
N PHE A 43 1.38 8.11 -20.94
CA PHE A 43 1.89 8.49 -19.63
C PHE A 43 1.51 9.94 -19.30
N LYS A 44 0.95 10.16 -18.10
CA LYS A 44 0.55 11.50 -17.61
C LYS A 44 1.35 11.97 -16.38
N GLY A 45 2.38 11.24 -15.98
CA GLY A 45 3.09 11.48 -14.72
C GLY A 45 2.32 10.96 -13.50
N THR A 46 2.85 11.26 -12.32
CA THR A 46 2.22 10.93 -11.04
C THR A 46 1.15 11.95 -10.69
N VAL A 47 -0.05 11.47 -10.37
CA VAL A 47 -1.18 12.32 -9.92
C VAL A 47 -1.27 12.23 -8.39
N ILE A 48 -1.35 13.38 -7.73
CA ILE A 48 -1.50 13.46 -6.27
C ILE A 48 -2.70 14.36 -5.97
N GLY A 49 -3.69 13.83 -5.27
CA GLY A 49 -4.91 14.57 -4.91
C GLY A 49 -5.85 14.84 -6.09
N GLY A 50 -6.85 15.68 -5.85
CA GLY A 50 -7.92 15.98 -6.83
C GLY A 50 -9.04 14.94 -6.85
N SER A 51 -10.09 15.23 -7.63
CA SER A 51 -11.29 14.39 -7.76
C SER A 51 -11.01 13.00 -8.34
N ASP A 52 -9.90 12.85 -9.06
CA ASP A 52 -9.57 11.64 -9.82
C ASP A 52 -8.66 10.69 -9.02
N SER A 53 -8.15 11.12 -7.87
CA SER A 53 -7.35 10.27 -6.97
C SER A 53 -8.25 9.46 -6.05
N PRO A 54 -8.03 8.14 -5.90
CA PRO A 54 -8.71 7.36 -4.87
C PRO A 54 -8.48 7.94 -3.48
N SER A 55 -9.45 7.73 -2.57
CA SER A 55 -9.25 8.12 -1.18
C SER A 55 -8.08 7.35 -0.57
N ALA A 56 -7.37 7.97 0.39
CA ALA A 56 -6.19 7.38 1.03
C ALA A 56 -6.16 7.68 2.54
N PRO A 57 -5.71 6.75 3.38
CA PRO A 57 -5.21 5.41 3.02
C PRO A 57 -6.34 4.41 2.74
N GLN A 58 -5.98 3.36 2.02
CA GLN A 58 -6.77 2.14 1.82
C GLN A 58 -5.86 0.95 2.09
N VAL A 59 -6.43 -0.19 2.52
CA VAL A 59 -5.65 -1.41 2.76
C VAL A 59 -5.58 -2.23 1.48
N ALA A 60 -4.35 -2.47 1.01
CA ALA A 60 -4.02 -3.26 -0.18
C ALA A 60 -4.65 -4.66 -0.17
N SER A 61 -5.09 -5.17 -1.33
CA SER A 61 -5.71 -6.50 -1.46
C SER A 61 -4.76 -7.62 -1.04
N PHE A 62 -3.45 -7.43 -1.18
CA PHE A 62 -2.44 -8.43 -0.79
C PHE A 62 -2.10 -8.44 0.71
N SER A 63 -2.45 -7.40 1.47
CA SER A 63 -2.01 -7.24 2.88
C SER A 63 -2.64 -8.28 3.82
N SER A 64 -1.92 -9.28 4.32
CA SER A 64 -2.50 -10.36 5.15
C SER A 64 -3.44 -9.86 6.26
N ARG A 65 -4.58 -10.55 6.41
CA ARG A 65 -5.63 -10.25 7.39
C ARG A 65 -5.53 -11.18 8.61
N GLY A 66 -6.04 -10.71 9.74
CA GLY A 66 -6.31 -11.54 10.91
C GLY A 66 -7.50 -12.49 10.71
N PRO A 67 -7.86 -13.27 11.74
CA PRO A 67 -7.34 -13.23 13.11
C PRO A 67 -5.95 -13.85 13.25
N ASN A 68 -5.31 -13.62 14.40
CA ASN A 68 -4.09 -14.32 14.78
C ASN A 68 -4.41 -15.80 15.09
N TYR A 69 -4.03 -16.70 14.18
CA TYR A 69 -4.30 -18.14 14.31
C TYR A 69 -3.53 -18.82 15.46
N ARG A 70 -2.48 -18.18 16.00
CA ARG A 70 -1.70 -18.73 17.13
C ARG A 70 -2.26 -18.33 18.49
N THR A 71 -2.87 -17.16 18.57
CA THR A 71 -3.45 -16.60 19.80
C THR A 71 -4.56 -15.66 19.39
N SER A 72 -5.77 -16.20 19.25
CA SER A 72 -6.94 -15.49 18.71
C SER A 72 -7.38 -14.32 19.58
N GLU A 73 -7.03 -14.33 20.87
CA GLU A 73 -7.26 -13.26 21.83
C GLU A 73 -6.39 -12.01 21.56
N ILE A 74 -5.30 -12.17 20.81
CA ILE A 74 -4.41 -11.06 20.42
C ILE A 74 -4.69 -10.67 18.97
N LEU A 75 -5.37 -9.54 18.80
CA LEU A 75 -5.72 -8.97 17.51
C LEU A 75 -4.49 -8.70 16.62
N LYS A 76 -4.60 -9.03 15.33
CA LYS A 76 -3.63 -8.72 14.28
C LYS A 76 -4.31 -8.29 12.98
N PRO A 77 -3.70 -7.39 12.18
CA PRO A 77 -2.41 -6.70 12.42
C PRO A 77 -2.49 -5.65 13.55
N ASP A 78 -1.36 -5.05 13.94
CA ASP A 78 -1.34 -4.02 15.00
C ASP A 78 -1.69 -2.61 14.48
N VAL A 79 -1.10 -2.22 13.35
CA VAL A 79 -1.25 -0.92 12.68
C VAL A 79 -1.01 -1.10 11.17
N ILE A 80 -1.39 -0.11 10.36
CA ILE A 80 -1.02 -0.01 8.94
C ILE A 80 -0.14 1.21 8.67
N ALA A 81 0.63 1.14 7.59
CA ALA A 81 1.52 2.20 7.13
C ALA A 81 1.70 2.12 5.60
N PRO A 82 2.24 3.15 4.93
CA PRO A 82 2.40 3.17 3.48
C PRO A 82 3.26 2.00 2.98
N GLY A 83 2.71 1.21 2.06
CA GLY A 83 3.40 0.04 1.50
C GLY A 83 3.07 -0.25 0.03
N VAL A 84 2.31 0.62 -0.63
CA VAL A 84 1.95 0.48 -2.04
C VAL A 84 2.68 1.56 -2.84
N ASN A 85 3.33 1.17 -3.93
CA ASN A 85 4.05 2.04 -4.85
C ASN A 85 5.10 2.92 -4.16
N ILE A 86 5.90 2.32 -3.28
CA ILE A 86 6.94 3.01 -2.51
C ILE A 86 8.23 3.11 -3.32
N LEU A 87 8.69 4.33 -3.57
CA LEU A 87 10.00 4.62 -4.16
C LEU A 87 11.10 4.50 -3.09
N ALA A 88 12.08 3.64 -3.31
CA ALA A 88 13.23 3.47 -2.42
C ALA A 88 14.51 3.15 -3.19
N GLY A 89 15.66 3.21 -2.51
CA GLY A 89 16.96 2.87 -3.09
C GLY A 89 17.02 1.43 -3.60
N TRP A 90 17.72 1.22 -4.70
CA TRP A 90 17.87 -0.06 -5.38
C TRP A 90 19.34 -0.39 -5.62
N THR A 91 19.69 -1.68 -5.57
CA THR A 91 21.10 -2.09 -5.51
C THR A 91 21.89 -1.80 -6.79
N GLY A 92 21.21 -1.56 -7.92
CA GLY A 92 21.85 -1.51 -9.24
C GLY A 92 22.50 -2.83 -9.68
N LYS A 93 22.35 -3.93 -8.93
CA LYS A 93 22.85 -5.26 -9.30
C LYS A 93 21.82 -6.02 -10.14
N VAL A 94 20.55 -5.91 -9.77
CA VAL A 94 19.40 -6.50 -10.47
C VAL A 94 18.59 -5.41 -11.18
N GLY A 95 17.89 -5.77 -12.25
CA GLY A 95 16.98 -4.86 -12.94
C GLY A 95 15.75 -4.50 -12.10
N PRO A 96 15.00 -3.46 -12.47
CA PRO A 96 13.81 -3.03 -11.74
C PRO A 96 12.67 -4.06 -11.77
N THR A 97 12.65 -4.97 -12.75
CA THR A 97 11.71 -6.12 -12.80
C THR A 97 12.13 -7.31 -11.95
N ASP A 98 13.35 -7.31 -11.41
CA ASP A 98 14.00 -8.47 -10.78
C ASP A 98 14.22 -9.69 -11.72
N LEU A 99 13.99 -9.53 -13.03
CA LEU A 99 14.28 -10.56 -14.03
C LEU A 99 15.72 -10.48 -14.51
N GLU A 100 16.38 -11.64 -14.68
CA GLU A 100 17.76 -11.70 -15.21
C GLU A 100 17.89 -11.09 -16.61
N ILE A 101 16.85 -11.22 -17.43
CA ILE A 101 16.82 -10.68 -18.79
C ILE A 101 16.70 -9.15 -18.83
N ASP A 102 16.36 -8.49 -17.73
CA ASP A 102 16.22 -7.03 -17.70
C ASP A 102 17.59 -6.35 -17.65
N PRO A 103 18.01 -5.64 -18.72
CA PRO A 103 19.33 -5.03 -18.77
C PRO A 103 19.39 -3.69 -18.02
N ARG A 104 18.23 -3.13 -17.62
CA ARG A 104 18.18 -1.80 -16.99
C ARG A 104 18.81 -1.85 -15.60
N ARG A 105 19.50 -0.79 -15.20
CA ARG A 105 20.02 -0.59 -13.83
C ARG A 105 19.60 0.79 -13.35
N VAL A 106 19.02 0.83 -12.16
CA VAL A 106 18.42 2.03 -11.55
C VAL A 106 18.91 2.18 -10.13
N GLU A 107 19.07 3.42 -9.68
CA GLU A 107 19.43 3.75 -8.30
C GLU A 107 18.22 3.71 -7.35
N PHE A 108 17.01 3.84 -7.91
CA PHE A 108 15.75 3.79 -7.19
C PHE A 108 14.74 2.92 -7.93
N ASN A 109 13.89 2.23 -7.18
CA ASN A 109 12.81 1.42 -7.71
C ASN A 109 11.51 1.67 -6.95
N ILE A 110 10.38 1.40 -7.60
CA ILE A 110 9.05 1.49 -7.00
C ILE A 110 8.53 0.07 -6.84
N ILE A 111 8.24 -0.33 -5.60
CA ILE A 111 7.70 -1.64 -5.28
C ILE A 111 6.60 -1.55 -4.22
N SER A 112 5.78 -2.59 -4.16
CA SER A 112 4.67 -2.71 -3.23
C SER A 112 4.83 -3.94 -2.33
N GLY A 113 4.38 -3.84 -1.08
CA GLY A 113 4.39 -4.94 -0.13
C GLY A 113 4.29 -4.47 1.32
N THR A 114 3.87 -5.37 2.20
CA THR A 114 3.99 -5.13 3.66
C THR A 114 5.45 -5.01 4.10
N SER A 115 6.38 -5.60 3.32
CA SER A 115 7.83 -5.35 3.41
C SER A 115 8.21 -3.88 3.27
N MET A 116 7.39 -3.06 2.59
CA MET A 116 7.60 -1.61 2.45
C MET A 116 6.90 -0.83 3.56
N SER A 117 5.77 -1.32 4.11
CA SER A 117 5.13 -0.74 5.30
C SER A 117 5.99 -0.91 6.57
N CYS A 118 6.61 -2.07 6.74
CA CYS A 118 7.44 -2.41 7.91
C CYS A 118 8.56 -1.37 8.21
N PRO A 119 9.40 -0.95 7.24
CA PRO A 119 10.46 0.02 7.50
C PRO A 119 9.93 1.41 7.86
N HIS A 120 8.75 1.82 7.37
CA HIS A 120 8.11 3.07 7.82
C HIS A 120 7.81 3.02 9.32
N VAL A 121 7.12 1.97 9.79
CA VAL A 121 6.80 1.79 11.21
C VAL A 121 8.07 1.66 12.05
N SER A 122 9.07 0.94 11.56
CA SER A 122 10.36 0.76 12.23
C SER A 122 11.11 2.09 12.39
N GLY A 123 11.09 2.94 11.36
CA GLY A 123 11.65 4.29 11.42
C GLY A 123 10.96 5.18 12.44
N ILE A 124 9.62 5.18 12.46
CA ILE A 124 8.85 5.94 13.46
C ILE A 124 9.15 5.42 14.87
N ALA A 125 9.20 4.10 15.06
CA ALA A 125 9.54 3.49 16.35
C ALA A 125 10.94 3.89 16.82
N ALA A 126 11.93 3.98 15.93
CA ALA A 126 13.27 4.44 16.25
C ALA A 126 13.29 5.92 16.68
N LEU A 127 12.52 6.78 15.99
CA LEU A 127 12.37 8.19 16.37
C LEU A 127 11.71 8.33 17.75
N LEU A 128 10.66 7.55 18.03
CA LEU A 128 10.01 7.52 19.35
C LEU A 128 10.98 7.02 20.43
N ARG A 129 11.79 5.99 20.15
CA ARG A 129 12.83 5.52 21.08
C ARG A 129 13.87 6.59 21.36
N LYS A 130 14.20 7.43 20.38
CA LYS A 130 15.13 8.56 20.54
C LYS A 130 14.52 9.67 21.40
N ALA A 131 13.24 10.00 21.18
CA ALA A 131 12.51 11.00 21.96
C ALA A 131 12.23 10.54 23.40
N PHE A 132 11.98 9.24 23.58
CA PHE A 132 11.69 8.61 24.88
C PHE A 132 12.63 7.43 25.16
N PRO A 133 13.89 7.68 25.58
CA PRO A 133 14.90 6.63 25.78
C PRO A 133 14.53 5.54 26.78
N ASN A 134 13.57 5.81 27.68
CA ASN A 134 13.13 4.88 28.71
C ASN A 134 11.88 4.07 28.30
N PHE A 135 11.22 4.39 27.18
CA PHE A 135 10.03 3.66 26.74
C PHE A 135 10.38 2.22 26.36
N SER A 136 9.71 1.24 26.97
CA SER A 136 9.82 -0.16 26.55
C SER A 136 9.33 -0.35 25.11
N PRO A 137 9.71 -1.45 24.43
CA PRO A 137 9.13 -1.78 23.12
C PRO A 137 7.59 -1.82 23.14
N ALA A 138 7.00 -2.29 24.25
CA ALA A 138 5.56 -2.28 24.44
C ALA A 138 4.98 -0.86 24.55
N ALA A 139 5.67 0.06 25.23
CA ALA A 139 5.25 1.46 25.32
C ALA A 139 5.31 2.16 23.95
N ILE A 140 6.36 1.91 23.15
CA ILE A 140 6.46 2.44 21.77
C ILE A 140 5.33 1.88 20.89
N LYS A 141 5.11 0.56 20.96
CA LYS A 141 4.00 -0.08 20.25
C LYS A 141 2.65 0.51 20.68
N SER A 142 2.45 0.72 21.98
CA SER A 142 1.22 1.31 22.51
C SER A 142 1.02 2.71 21.96
N ALA A 143 2.04 3.58 22.01
CA ALA A 143 1.96 4.93 21.47
C ALA A 143 1.55 4.92 19.98
N LEU A 144 2.17 4.07 19.16
CA LEU A 144 1.81 3.92 17.75
C LEU A 144 0.36 3.48 17.53
N MET A 145 -0.13 2.55 18.35
CA MET A 145 -1.49 2.01 18.21
C MET A 145 -2.56 2.99 18.71
N THR A 146 -2.38 3.58 19.89
CA THR A 146 -3.41 4.42 20.53
C THR A 146 -3.57 5.78 19.84
N THR A 147 -2.58 6.20 19.05
CA THR A 147 -2.64 7.46 18.30
C THR A 147 -2.91 7.28 16.81
N ALA A 148 -3.03 6.04 16.33
CA ALA A 148 -3.38 5.74 14.95
C ALA A 148 -4.77 6.27 14.59
N TYR A 149 -5.02 6.53 13.30
CA TYR A 149 -6.30 7.01 12.80
C TYR A 149 -6.97 6.02 11.84
N ASN A 150 -8.31 6.04 11.81
CA ASN A 150 -9.15 5.09 11.07
C ASN A 150 -10.00 5.74 9.96
N VAL A 151 -9.64 6.96 9.57
CA VAL A 151 -10.31 7.71 8.50
C VAL A 151 -9.38 7.92 7.31
N ASP A 152 -9.94 7.95 6.12
CA ASP A 152 -9.25 8.40 4.93
C ASP A 152 -9.29 9.93 4.79
N ASN A 153 -8.58 10.45 3.81
CA ASN A 153 -8.50 11.88 3.50
C ASN A 153 -9.83 12.50 3.05
N SER A 154 -10.88 11.70 2.77
CA SER A 154 -12.24 12.18 2.52
C SER A 154 -13.09 12.24 3.79
N GLY A 155 -12.54 11.81 4.93
CA GLY A 155 -13.26 11.67 6.20
C GLY A 155 -14.09 10.39 6.28
N GLY A 156 -14.05 9.53 5.25
CA GLY A 156 -14.67 8.22 5.25
C GLY A 156 -13.85 7.21 6.05
N LYS A 157 -14.42 6.04 6.34
CA LYS A 157 -13.65 4.94 6.93
C LYS A 157 -12.68 4.36 5.90
N ILE A 158 -11.52 3.90 6.38
CA ILE A 158 -10.53 3.21 5.54
C ILE A 158 -11.19 2.02 4.85
N LYS A 159 -10.96 1.87 3.54
CA LYS A 159 -11.49 0.74 2.75
C LYS A 159 -10.50 -0.42 2.69
N ASP A 160 -11.05 -1.63 2.57
CA ASP A 160 -10.32 -2.85 2.25
C ASP A 160 -10.44 -3.15 0.76
N LEU A 161 -9.35 -3.01 0.01
CA LEU A 161 -9.34 -3.24 -1.44
C LEU A 161 -9.55 -4.71 -1.82
N GLY A 162 -9.30 -5.65 -0.90
CA GLY A 162 -9.58 -7.07 -1.14
C GLY A 162 -11.06 -7.40 -1.21
N THR A 163 -11.91 -6.61 -0.53
CA THR A 163 -13.37 -6.83 -0.50
C THR A 163 -14.18 -5.69 -1.11
N GLY A 164 -13.56 -4.53 -1.35
CA GLY A 164 -14.22 -3.30 -1.77
C GLY A 164 -15.08 -2.63 -0.68
N LYS A 165 -15.02 -3.12 0.57
CA LYS A 165 -15.87 -2.68 1.68
C LYS A 165 -15.09 -1.84 2.69
N GLU A 166 -15.79 -1.32 3.70
CA GLU A 166 -15.16 -0.72 4.88
C GLU A 166 -14.24 -1.76 5.56
N SER A 167 -13.02 -1.34 5.89
CA SER A 167 -12.07 -2.19 6.60
C SER A 167 -12.45 -2.32 8.08
N ASN A 168 -12.01 -3.41 8.69
CA ASN A 168 -12.23 -3.70 10.11
C ASN A 168 -10.87 -3.91 10.82
N PRO A 169 -10.85 -4.06 12.16
CA PRO A 169 -9.60 -4.23 12.91
C PRO A 169 -8.75 -5.47 12.51
N PHE A 170 -9.34 -6.54 11.97
CA PHE A 170 -8.54 -7.66 11.41
C PHE A 170 -7.85 -7.31 10.09
N VAL A 171 -8.18 -6.16 9.51
CA VAL A 171 -7.58 -5.64 8.27
C VAL A 171 -6.58 -4.52 8.58
N HIS A 172 -6.94 -3.54 9.42
CA HIS A 172 -6.09 -2.37 9.68
C HIS A 172 -5.51 -2.26 11.11
N GLY A 173 -5.83 -3.19 12.01
CA GLY A 173 -5.40 -3.12 13.40
C GLY A 173 -6.01 -1.93 14.13
N ALA A 174 -5.17 -1.13 14.77
CA ALA A 174 -5.58 0.11 15.41
C ALA A 174 -5.79 1.28 14.42
N GLY A 175 -5.25 1.16 13.19
CA GLY A 175 -5.36 2.16 12.15
C GLY A 175 -4.04 2.52 11.48
N HIS A 176 -4.06 3.59 10.68
CA HIS A 176 -2.87 4.12 10.04
C HIS A 176 -2.02 4.92 11.02
N VAL A 177 -0.71 4.71 11.00
CA VAL A 177 0.25 5.38 11.89
C VAL A 177 0.18 6.91 11.75
N ASP A 178 0.22 7.60 12.89
CA ASP A 178 0.36 9.06 13.01
C ASP A 178 1.63 9.37 13.83
N PRO A 179 2.76 9.65 13.18
CA PRO A 179 4.04 9.88 13.87
C PRO A 179 3.99 11.08 14.83
N ASN A 180 3.24 12.13 14.47
CA ASN A 180 3.20 13.36 15.25
C ASN A 180 2.36 13.19 16.51
N LYS A 181 1.20 12.53 16.40
CA LYS A 181 0.41 12.21 17.60
C LYS A 181 1.11 11.18 18.48
N ALA A 182 1.81 10.21 17.90
CA ALA A 182 2.57 9.20 18.66
C ALA A 182 3.69 9.81 19.53
N LEU A 183 4.14 11.03 19.24
CA LEU A 183 5.10 11.76 20.06
C LEU A 183 4.50 12.24 21.38
N ASN A 184 3.18 12.38 21.49
CA ASN A 184 2.49 12.73 22.74
C ASN A 184 1.21 11.87 22.88
N PRO A 185 1.38 10.57 23.18
CA PRO A 185 0.32 9.56 23.12
C PRO A 185 -0.67 9.61 24.28
#